data_AF-A0A2E2UCX4-F1
#
_entry.id   AF-A0A2E2UCX4-F1
#
_cell.length_a   1.000
_cell.length_b   1.000
_cell.length_c   1.000
_cell.angle_alpha   90.00
_cell.angle_beta   90.00
_cell.angle_gamma   90.00
#
_symmetry.space_group_name_H-M   'P 1'
#
loop_
_entity.id
_entity.type
_entity.pdbx_description
1 polymer ?
#
loop_
_entity_poly.entity_id
_entity_poly.type
_entity_poly.pdbx_seq_one_letter_code
_entity_poly.pdbx_strand_id
1 'polypeptide(L)'
;MLIIFLTSCGRAPGFMTQREEAALLNVDPAQAENYSYEFSTTKCSTGVHSFDTFANACEALKNHELNNSCAEDLREELFVSELCPGEFTS
;
A
#
# COMPACT_ATOMS: atom_id res chain seq x y z
N MET A 1 27.49 -17.33 49.11
CA MET A 1 27.51 -15.86 49.02
C MET A 1 28.47 -15.51 47.88
N LEU A 2 27.92 -15.10 46.73
CA LEU A 2 28.67 -14.90 45.48
C LEU A 2 29.23 -13.46 45.47
N ILE A 3 30.56 -13.32 45.41
CA ILE A 3 31.21 -12.01 45.29
C ILE A 3 31.22 -11.63 43.81
N ILE A 4 30.46 -10.59 43.46
CA ILE A 4 30.46 -9.99 42.12
C ILE A 4 31.59 -8.97 42.06
N PHE A 5 32.59 -9.22 41.22
CA PHE A 5 33.61 -8.24 40.87
C PHE A 5 33.07 -7.32 39.76
N LEU A 6 32.84 -6.05 40.08
CA LEU A 6 32.58 -4.99 39.09
C LEU A 6 33.93 -4.44 38.63
N THR A 7 34.37 -4.81 37.43
CA THR A 7 35.53 -4.17 36.77
C THR A 7 35.04 -3.14 35.75
N SER A 8 35.10 -1.88 36.18
CA SER A 8 35.14 -0.70 35.31
C SER A 8 36.44 -0.74 34.49
N CYS A 9 36.35 -0.74 33.17
CA CYS A 9 37.50 -0.48 32.29
C CYS A 9 37.36 0.91 31.67
N GLY A 10 38.22 1.83 32.11
CA GLY A 10 38.32 3.19 31.63
C GLY A 10 39.18 3.32 30.37
N ARG A 11 38.83 4.34 29.58
CA ARG A 11 39.61 5.05 28.55
C ARG A 11 40.09 4.22 27.35
N ALA A 12 39.20 4.05 26.39
CA ALA A 12 39.58 3.72 25.01
C ALA A 12 40.27 4.95 24.35
N PRO A 13 41.48 4.81 23.80
CA PRO A 13 42.06 5.79 22.89
C PRO A 13 41.45 5.61 21.50
N GLY A 14 40.92 6.70 20.94
CA GLY A 14 40.77 6.93 19.51
C GLY A 14 40.31 5.75 18.65
N PHE A 15 39.10 5.24 18.88
CA PHE A 15 38.41 4.54 17.81
C PHE A 15 37.77 5.62 16.93
N MET A 16 38.39 5.89 15.78
CA MET A 16 37.73 6.65 14.71
C MET A 16 36.41 5.94 14.43
N THR A 17 35.32 6.52 14.93
CA THR A 17 33.99 6.25 14.42
C THR A 17 34.04 6.72 12.99
N GLN A 18 34.21 5.78 12.07
CA GLN A 18 33.77 5.95 10.69
C GLN A 18 32.29 6.25 10.80
N ARG A 19 31.96 7.55 10.83
CA ARG A 19 30.61 8.05 10.69
C ARG A 19 30.21 7.60 9.29
N GLU A 20 29.49 6.48 9.23
CA GLU A 20 28.81 6.07 8.01
C GLU A 20 27.91 7.26 7.63
N GLU A 21 28.37 8.01 6.63
CA GLU A 21 27.56 9.05 6.02
C GLU A 21 26.33 8.33 5.50
N ALA A 22 25.17 8.63 6.06
CA ALA A 22 23.90 8.15 5.56
C ALA A 22 23.84 8.56 4.09
N ALA A 23 24.11 7.61 3.19
CA ALA A 23 23.87 7.80 1.78
C ALA A 23 22.39 8.10 1.65
N LEU A 24 22.06 9.37 1.38
CA LEU A 24 20.71 9.78 1.06
C LEU A 24 20.31 8.98 -0.17
N LEU A 25 19.51 7.95 0.04
CA LEU A 25 18.87 7.23 -1.04
C LEU A 25 18.01 8.28 -1.74
N ASN A 26 18.43 8.69 -2.95
CA ASN A 26 17.61 9.53 -3.81
C ASN A 26 16.44 8.65 -4.27
N VAL A 27 15.41 8.58 -3.43
CA VAL A 27 14.14 7.96 -3.78
C VAL A 27 13.39 8.97 -4.63
N ASP A 28 13.07 8.59 -5.85
CA ASP A 28 12.22 9.40 -6.71
C ASP A 28 10.88 9.65 -5.99
N PRO A 29 10.30 10.86 -6.14
CA PRO A 29 9.00 11.15 -5.56
C PRO A 29 7.97 10.16 -6.11
N ALA A 30 7.05 9.73 -5.25
CA ALA A 30 5.92 8.89 -5.66
C ALA A 30 5.19 9.57 -6.82
N GLN A 31 5.01 8.84 -7.92
CA GLN A 31 4.28 9.33 -9.09
C GLN A 31 2.80 9.41 -8.75
N ALA A 32 2.10 10.39 -9.31
CA ALA A 32 0.65 10.43 -9.24
C ALA A 32 0.10 9.30 -10.13
N GLU A 33 -0.60 8.36 -9.53
CA GLU A 33 -1.30 7.28 -10.23
C GLU A 33 -2.79 7.59 -10.29
N ASN A 34 -3.38 7.45 -11.48
CA ASN A 34 -4.82 7.51 -11.66
C ASN A 34 -5.33 6.09 -11.83
N TYR A 35 -6.36 5.71 -11.06
CA TYR A 35 -6.97 4.39 -11.11
C TYR A 35 -8.31 4.51 -11.83
N SER A 36 -8.52 3.68 -12.85
CA SER A 36 -9.77 3.71 -13.62
C SER A 36 -10.22 2.34 -14.06
N TYR A 37 -11.53 2.14 -14.13
CA TYR A 37 -12.12 0.94 -14.71
C TYR A 37 -13.45 1.25 -15.41
N GLU A 38 -13.81 0.40 -16.36
CA GLU A 38 -15.14 0.31 -16.94
C GLU A 38 -15.40 -1.17 -17.26
N PHE A 39 -16.52 -1.71 -16.78
CA PHE A 39 -16.99 -3.01 -17.21
C PHE A 39 -18.26 -2.83 -18.02
N SER A 40 -18.25 -3.39 -19.24
CA SER A 40 -19.36 -3.33 -20.16
C SER A 40 -19.67 -4.72 -20.70
N THR A 41 -20.92 -5.12 -20.58
CA THR A 41 -21.47 -6.36 -21.13
C THR A 41 -22.56 -6.01 -22.14
N THR A 42 -23.10 -7.01 -22.83
CA THR A 42 -24.26 -6.79 -23.72
C THR A 42 -25.51 -6.28 -23.01
N LYS A 43 -25.59 -6.40 -21.68
CA LYS A 43 -26.79 -6.11 -20.88
C LYS A 43 -26.64 -4.91 -19.94
N CYS A 44 -25.43 -4.53 -19.56
CA CYS A 44 -25.19 -3.44 -18.61
C CYS A 44 -23.77 -2.88 -18.74
N SER A 45 -23.56 -1.66 -18.22
CA SER A 45 -22.24 -1.05 -18.03
C SER A 45 -22.16 -0.42 -16.64
N THR A 46 -21.01 -0.49 -16.00
CA THR A 46 -20.71 0.29 -14.78
C THR A 46 -20.58 1.78 -15.08
N GLY A 47 -20.27 2.14 -16.33
CA GLY A 47 -19.73 3.44 -16.68
C GLY A 47 -18.23 3.52 -16.37
N VAL A 48 -17.59 4.58 -16.87
CA VAL A 48 -16.18 4.86 -16.59
C VAL A 48 -16.05 5.49 -15.22
N HIS A 49 -15.27 4.86 -14.35
CA HIS A 49 -14.89 5.41 -13.05
C HIS A 49 -13.40 5.72 -13.03
N SER A 50 -13.03 6.86 -12.46
CA SER A 50 -11.64 7.28 -12.28
C SER A 50 -11.44 7.87 -10.89
N PHE A 51 -10.31 7.54 -10.25
CA PHE A 51 -10.01 7.92 -8.87
C PHE A 51 -8.55 8.33 -8.72
N ASP A 52 -8.33 9.31 -7.84
CA ASP A 52 -6.99 9.80 -7.47
C ASP A 52 -6.25 8.88 -6.49
N THR A 53 -6.96 7.90 -5.89
CA THR A 53 -6.38 6.99 -4.90
C THR A 53 -6.85 5.56 -5.13
N PHE A 54 -5.93 4.62 -4.90
CA PHE A 54 -6.20 3.19 -4.97
C PHE A 54 -7.33 2.77 -4.04
N ALA A 55 -7.33 3.30 -2.80
CA ALA A 55 -8.37 3.02 -1.82
C ALA A 55 -9.78 3.40 -2.31
N ASN A 56 -9.92 4.56 -2.96
CA ASN A 56 -11.21 4.99 -3.50
C ASN A 56 -11.65 4.10 -4.67
N ALA A 57 -10.72 3.63 -5.51
CA ALA A 57 -11.03 2.69 -6.57
C ALA A 57 -11.54 1.35 -6.02
N CYS A 58 -10.88 0.80 -4.98
CA CYS A 58 -11.32 -0.43 -4.32
C CYS A 58 -12.69 -0.30 -3.65
N GLU A 59 -12.96 0.82 -2.96
CA GLU A 59 -14.28 1.05 -2.36
C GLU A 59 -15.36 1.25 -3.43
N ALA A 60 -15.02 1.87 -4.56
CA ALA A 60 -15.94 1.99 -5.67
C ALA A 60 -16.31 0.63 -6.27
N LEU A 61 -15.37 -0.31 -6.38
CA LEU A 61 -15.66 -1.67 -6.86
C LEU A 61 -16.69 -2.40 -5.99
N LYS A 62 -16.77 -2.11 -4.70
CA LYS A 62 -17.77 -2.69 -3.79
C LYS A 62 -19.13 -2.00 -3.88
N ASN A 63 -19.23 -0.78 -4.40
CA ASN A 63 -20.49 -0.03 -4.35
C ASN A 63 -21.45 -0.45 -5.48
N HIS A 64 -22.45 -1.27 -5.16
CA HIS A 64 -23.40 -1.77 -6.15
C HIS A 64 -24.21 -0.68 -6.86
N GLU A 65 -24.61 0.38 -6.16
CA GLU A 65 -25.36 1.51 -6.75
C GLU A 65 -24.49 2.32 -7.71
N LEU A 66 -23.25 2.64 -7.29
CA LEU A 66 -22.30 3.39 -8.11
C LEU A 66 -21.97 2.66 -9.42
N ASN A 67 -21.95 1.33 -9.39
CA ASN A 67 -21.69 0.47 -10.55
C ASN A 67 -22.96 0.11 -11.34
N ASN A 68 -24.08 0.81 -11.12
CA ASN A 68 -25.36 0.57 -11.80
C ASN A 68 -25.86 -0.89 -11.67
N SER A 69 -25.60 -1.53 -10.54
CA SER A 69 -25.94 -2.95 -10.32
C SER A 69 -25.34 -3.90 -11.37
N CYS A 70 -24.19 -3.52 -11.95
CA CYS A 70 -23.58 -4.22 -13.08
C CYS A 70 -22.28 -4.93 -12.69
N ALA A 71 -21.98 -6.00 -13.44
CA ALA A 71 -20.67 -6.63 -13.49
C ALA A 71 -20.08 -7.06 -12.13
N GLU A 72 -20.90 -7.62 -11.23
CA GLU A 72 -20.45 -8.03 -9.89
C GLU A 72 -19.26 -8.97 -9.90
N ASP A 73 -19.34 -10.06 -10.67
CA ASP A 73 -18.25 -11.03 -10.78
C ASP A 73 -16.93 -10.40 -11.27
N LEU A 74 -17.00 -9.47 -12.24
CA LEU A 74 -15.82 -8.78 -12.77
C LEU A 74 -15.25 -7.76 -11.78
N ARG A 75 -16.13 -7.11 -10.98
CA ARG A 75 -15.72 -6.21 -9.92
C ARG A 75 -15.03 -6.97 -8.79
N GLU A 76 -15.55 -8.13 -8.42
CA GLU A 76 -14.94 -9.01 -7.42
C GLU A 76 -13.59 -9.53 -7.91
N GLU A 77 -13.52 -9.98 -9.16
CA GLU A 77 -12.26 -10.45 -9.77
C GLU A 77 -11.19 -9.35 -9.72
N LEU A 78 -11.53 -8.12 -10.14
CA LEU A 78 -10.60 -6.99 -10.10
C LEU A 78 -10.21 -6.60 -8.67
N PHE A 79 -11.16 -6.64 -7.73
CA PHE A 79 -10.90 -6.36 -6.32
C PHE A 79 -9.86 -7.34 -5.75
N VAL A 80 -10.00 -8.63 -6.05
CA VAL A 80 -9.07 -9.67 -5.59
C VAL A 80 -7.73 -9.59 -6.32
N SER A 81 -7.73 -9.38 -7.64
CA SER A 81 -6.49 -9.36 -8.43
C SER A 81 -5.58 -8.18 -8.08
N GLU A 82 -6.16 -7.02 -7.78
CA GLU A 82 -5.42 -5.83 -7.37
C GLU A 82 -5.07 -5.83 -5.88
N LEU A 83 -5.42 -6.90 -5.14
CA LEU A 83 -5.18 -7.02 -3.71
C LEU A 83 -5.80 -5.86 -2.92
N CYS A 84 -7.02 -5.46 -3.29
CA CYS A 84 -7.77 -4.45 -2.57
C CYS A 84 -7.93 -4.82 -1.09
N PRO A 85 -7.84 -3.85 -0.17
CA PRO A 85 -7.92 -4.13 1.26
C PRO A 85 -9.34 -4.55 1.68
N GLY A 86 -9.42 -5.60 2.50
CA GLY A 86 -10.68 -6.08 3.09
C GLY A 86 -11.34 -7.18 2.26
N GLU A 87 -12.65 -7.33 2.46
CA GLU A 87 -13.48 -8.33 1.76
C GLU A 87 -14.37 -7.64 0.73
N PHE A 88 -14.67 -8.34 -0.37
CA PHE A 88 -15.62 -7.87 -1.35
C PHE A 88 -17.06 -8.12 -0.84
N THR A 89 -17.73 -7.05 -0.43
CA THR A 89 -19.14 -7.06 -0.05
C THR A 89 -19.85 -5.94 -0.81
N SER A 90 -20.67 -6.32 -1.80
CA SER A 90 -21.35 -5.36 -2.69
C SER A 90 -22.84 -5.21 -2.44
#